data_AF-A0A6A4ZC15-F1
#
_entry.id   AF-A0A6A4ZC15-F1
#
_cell.length_a   1.000
_cell.length_b   1.000
_cell.length_c   1.000
_cell.angle_alpha   90.00
_cell.angle_beta   90.00
_cell.angle_gamma   90.00
#
_symmetry.space_group_name_H-M   'P 1'
#
loop_
_entity.id
_entity.type
_entity.pdbx_description
1 polymer ?
#
loop_
_entity_poly.entity_id
_entity_poly.type
_entity_poly.pdbx_seq_one_letter_code
_entity_poly.pdbx_strand_id
1 'polypeptide(L)'
;MASRPPRDKDVYAAIVTPKAAAADDAVEPVVPWSLVRNPLESAHWLSVVAISWIGPLISKGAKAPLTEADVWPLPHSDTAEVLYAEFRQHWDVEQTKPAPALWYAIYRTFRGRIWYSFSLYVVSGALMLVQPILIKSMLQFLQQPDDRPIATSVGISNGYVLAA
;
A
#
# COMPACT_ATOMS: atom_id res chain seq x y z
N MET A 1 -14.28 -21.09 -36.87
CA MET A 1 -13.25 -20.15 -36.33
C MET A 1 -13.82 -18.75 -36.40
N ALA A 2 -14.45 -18.27 -35.32
CA ALA A 2 -15.02 -16.92 -35.29
C ALA A 2 -13.88 -15.91 -35.06
N SER A 3 -13.64 -15.05 -36.04
CA SER A 3 -12.69 -13.95 -35.98
C SER A 3 -13.12 -12.95 -34.91
N ARG A 4 -12.23 -12.69 -33.95
CA ARG A 4 -12.42 -11.72 -32.85
C ARG A 4 -12.67 -10.32 -33.45
N PRO A 5 -13.71 -9.58 -33.02
CA PRO A 5 -13.95 -8.25 -33.53
C PRO A 5 -12.78 -7.30 -33.20
N PRO A 6 -12.49 -6.30 -34.05
CA PRO A 6 -11.42 -5.34 -33.82
C PRO A 6 -11.66 -4.59 -32.50
N ARG A 7 -10.63 -4.50 -31.66
CA ARG A 7 -10.64 -3.71 -30.43
C ARG A 7 -10.67 -2.24 -30.83
N ASP A 8 -11.84 -1.64 -30.69
CA ASP A 8 -12.02 -0.20 -30.78
C ASP A 8 -11.18 0.47 -29.68
N LYS A 9 -10.17 1.24 -30.10
CA LYS A 9 -9.23 1.91 -29.20
C LYS A 9 -9.78 3.26 -28.72
N ASP A 10 -10.91 3.69 -29.28
CA ASP A 10 -11.48 5.01 -29.09
C ASP A 10 -12.66 5.01 -28.09
N VAL A 11 -12.93 3.87 -27.44
CA VAL A 11 -14.00 3.71 -26.43
C VAL A 11 -13.79 4.61 -25.21
N TYR A 12 -12.55 5.03 -24.94
CA TYR A 12 -12.21 5.95 -23.86
C TYR A 12 -12.26 7.39 -24.36
N ALA A 13 -13.44 7.92 -24.64
CA ALA A 13 -13.62 9.35 -24.89
C ALA A 13 -13.18 10.14 -23.65
N ALA A 14 -12.09 10.91 -23.77
CA ALA A 14 -11.57 11.72 -22.68
C ALA A 14 -12.62 12.76 -22.27
N ILE A 15 -13.20 12.60 -21.09
CA ILE A 15 -14.14 13.55 -20.50
C ILE A 15 -13.41 14.85 -20.16
N VAL A 16 -13.56 15.85 -21.02
CA VAL A 16 -12.95 17.17 -20.83
C VAL A 16 -13.57 17.84 -19.61
N THR A 17 -12.76 17.99 -18.56
CA THR A 17 -13.17 18.75 -17.36
C THR A 17 -13.06 20.24 -17.67
N PRO A 18 -13.94 21.13 -17.16
CA PRO A 18 -13.88 22.57 -17.44
C PRO A 18 -12.51 23.21 -17.14
N LYS A 19 -11.78 22.67 -16.17
CA LYS A 19 -10.42 23.10 -15.81
C LYS A 19 -9.36 22.70 -16.84
N ALA A 20 -9.56 21.58 -17.53
CA ALA A 20 -8.68 21.12 -18.61
C ALA A 20 -8.90 21.92 -19.90
N ALA A 21 -10.14 22.35 -20.17
CA ALA A 21 -10.47 23.22 -21.30
C ALA A 21 -9.87 24.64 -21.17
N ALA A 22 -9.55 25.08 -19.95
CA ALA A 22 -8.89 26.37 -19.69
C ALA A 22 -7.35 26.29 -19.69
N ALA A 23 -6.78 25.09 -19.84
CA ALA A 23 -5.33 24.84 -19.83
C ALA A 23 -4.77 24.60 -21.24
N ASP A 24 -5.40 25.20 -22.25
CA ASP A 24 -4.90 25.23 -23.62
C ASP A 24 -3.81 26.29 -23.72
N ASP A 25 -2.61 26.01 -23.20
CA ASP A 25 -1.37 26.70 -23.53
C ASP A 25 -0.17 25.89 -23.00
N ALA A 26 0.73 25.54 -23.93
CA ALA A 26 2.02 24.84 -23.77
C ALA A 26 1.98 23.30 -23.66
N VAL A 27 1.84 22.65 -24.81
CA VAL A 27 2.31 21.26 -25.02
C VAL A 27 3.83 21.27 -25.09
N GLU A 28 4.50 21.21 -23.93
CA GLU A 28 5.86 20.66 -23.89
C GLU A 28 5.80 19.16 -24.23
N PRO A 29 6.80 18.60 -24.94
CA PRO A 29 6.85 17.17 -25.25
C PRO A 29 7.17 16.37 -23.96
N VAL A 30 6.17 16.25 -23.08
CA VAL A 30 6.27 15.47 -21.85
C VAL A 30 6.24 14.00 -22.24
N VAL A 31 7.32 13.28 -21.93
CA VAL A 31 7.41 11.84 -22.13
C VAL A 31 6.21 11.14 -21.46
N PRO A 32 5.48 10.27 -22.17
CA PRO A 32 4.41 9.47 -21.58
C PRO A 32 4.91 8.71 -20.34
N TRP A 33 4.22 8.85 -19.22
CA TRP A 33 4.58 8.16 -17.98
C TRP A 33 4.42 6.65 -18.07
N SER A 34 3.65 6.16 -19.04
CA SER A 34 3.54 4.74 -19.38
C SER A 34 4.87 4.10 -19.81
N LEU A 35 5.84 4.90 -20.26
CA LEU A 35 7.19 4.45 -20.63
C LEU A 35 8.22 4.65 -19.50
N VAL A 36 7.86 5.41 -18.46
CA VAL A 36 8.73 5.71 -17.33
C VAL A 36 8.57 4.62 -16.27
N ARG A 37 9.66 4.22 -15.61
CA ARG A 37 9.59 3.25 -14.50
C ARG A 37 8.67 3.73 -13.38
N ASN A 38 8.07 2.77 -12.67
CA ASN A 38 7.20 3.08 -11.57
C ASN A 38 7.99 3.75 -10.42
N PRO A 39 7.58 4.94 -9.94
CA PRO A 39 8.27 5.64 -8.85
C PRO A 39 8.35 4.82 -7.56
N LEU A 40 7.45 3.84 -7.38
CA LEU A 40 7.47 2.90 -6.26
C LEU A 40 8.77 2.07 -6.22
N GLU A 41 9.41 1.80 -7.37
CA GLU A 41 10.68 1.03 -7.42
C GLU A 41 11.87 1.81 -6.84
N SER A 42 11.85 3.14 -7.00
CA SER A 42 12.92 4.03 -6.52
C SER A 42 12.62 4.70 -5.18
N ALA A 43 11.38 4.57 -4.66
CA ALA A 43 10.94 5.25 -3.47
C ALA A 43 11.60 4.69 -2.20
N HIS A 44 11.98 5.58 -1.28
CA HIS A 44 12.42 5.16 0.05
C HIS A 44 11.25 4.61 0.87
N TRP A 45 11.51 3.71 1.82
CA TRP A 45 10.45 3.07 2.61
C TRP A 45 9.53 4.07 3.34
N LEU A 46 10.06 5.21 3.81
CA LEU A 46 9.26 6.29 4.40
C LEU A 46 8.28 6.91 3.39
N SER A 47 8.70 7.08 2.14
CA SER A 47 7.84 7.60 1.07
C SER A 47 6.72 6.62 0.74
N VAL A 48 7.01 5.31 0.80
CA VAL A 48 6.01 4.25 0.61
C VAL A 48 4.98 4.27 1.74
N VAL A 49 5.41 4.33 3.00
CA VAL A 49 4.51 4.37 4.17
C VAL A 49 3.65 5.64 4.18
N ALA A 50 4.23 6.79 3.86
CA ALA A 50 3.51 8.06 3.79
C ALA A 50 2.68 8.22 2.49
N ILE A 51 2.73 7.26 1.57
CA ILE A 51 2.07 7.30 0.25
C ILE A 51 2.47 8.57 -0.54
N SER A 52 3.64 9.14 -0.28
CA SER A 52 4.03 10.41 -0.91
C SER A 52 4.41 10.27 -2.39
N TRP A 53 4.82 9.05 -2.79
CA TRP A 53 5.25 8.74 -4.17
C TRP A 53 4.15 8.91 -5.22
N ILE A 54 2.86 8.80 -4.85
CA ILE A 54 1.73 8.95 -5.80
C ILE A 54 1.31 10.41 -5.99
N GLY A 55 1.85 11.34 -5.20
CA GLY A 55 1.49 12.76 -5.21
C GLY A 55 1.47 13.42 -6.61
N PRO A 56 2.45 13.19 -7.49
CA PRO A 56 2.45 13.77 -8.84
C PRO A 56 1.26 13.32 -9.70
N LEU A 57 0.81 12.07 -9.54
CA LEU A 57 -0.35 11.53 -10.26
C LEU A 57 -1.64 12.18 -9.80
N ILE A 58 -1.80 12.36 -8.48
CA ILE A 58 -2.95 13.05 -7.89
C ILE A 58 -3.01 14.50 -8.39
N SER A 59 -1.87 15.20 -8.41
CA SER A 59 -1.82 16.58 -8.91
C SER A 59 -2.22 16.69 -10.39
N LYS A 60 -1.78 15.74 -11.22
CA LYS A 60 -2.11 15.68 -12.64
C LYS A 60 -3.60 15.38 -12.86
N GLY A 61 -4.15 14.39 -12.15
CA GLY A 61 -5.58 14.07 -12.16
C GLY A 61 -6.49 15.20 -11.67
N ALA A 62 -5.98 16.05 -10.76
CA ALA A 62 -6.71 17.23 -10.28
C ALA A 62 -6.76 18.39 -11.30
N LYS A 63 -5.95 18.33 -12.37
CA LYS A 63 -5.90 19.33 -13.43
C LYS A 63 -6.62 18.87 -14.70
N ALA A 64 -6.43 17.61 -15.08
CA ALA A 64 -6.97 17.03 -16.30
C ALA A 64 -7.38 15.56 -16.09
N PRO A 65 -8.34 15.03 -16.89
CA PRO A 65 -8.64 13.61 -16.91
C PRO A 65 -7.37 12.82 -17.28
N LEU A 66 -7.03 11.79 -16.50
CA LEU A 66 -5.88 10.94 -16.78
C LEU A 66 -6.17 10.02 -17.95
N THR A 67 -5.19 9.85 -18.83
CA THR A 67 -5.19 8.83 -19.88
C THR A 67 -4.22 7.70 -19.54
N GLU A 68 -4.24 6.59 -20.30
CA GLU A 68 -3.29 5.48 -20.11
C GLU A 68 -1.83 5.91 -20.26
N ALA A 69 -1.56 6.96 -21.05
CA ALA A 69 -0.22 7.54 -21.21
C ALA A 69 0.28 8.28 -19.96
N ASP A 70 -0.63 8.65 -19.06
CA ASP A 70 -0.35 9.44 -17.86
C ASP A 70 -0.17 8.60 -16.59
N VAL A 71 -0.19 7.28 -16.71
CA VAL A 71 -0.06 6.34 -15.59
C VAL A 71 1.20 5.52 -15.77
N TRP A 72 1.95 5.30 -14.68
CA TRP A 72 3.13 4.44 -14.71
C TRP A 72 2.77 2.97 -14.92
N PRO A 73 3.63 2.20 -15.59
CA PRO A 73 3.51 0.75 -15.65
C PRO A 73 3.59 0.14 -14.24
N LEU A 74 3.12 -1.10 -14.14
CA LEU A 74 3.19 -1.88 -12.91
C LEU A 74 4.67 -2.07 -12.50
N PRO A 75 5.00 -2.08 -11.19
CA PRO A 75 6.34 -2.42 -10.74
C PRO A 75 6.77 -3.79 -11.28
N HIS A 76 8.06 -3.93 -11.59
CA HIS A 76 8.62 -5.17 -12.12
C HIS A 76 8.36 -6.35 -11.19
N SER A 77 8.49 -6.16 -9.88
CA SER A 77 8.22 -7.18 -8.85
C SER A 77 6.76 -7.63 -8.78
N ASP A 78 5.82 -6.80 -9.25
CA ASP A 78 4.38 -7.11 -9.24
C ASP A 78 3.88 -7.57 -10.61
N THR A 79 4.78 -7.69 -11.60
CA THR A 79 4.42 -8.12 -12.96
C THR A 79 4.10 -9.61 -13.00
N ALA A 80 3.10 -9.98 -13.79
CA ALA A 80 2.63 -11.36 -13.92
C ALA A 80 3.73 -12.34 -14.34
N GLU A 81 4.67 -11.91 -15.18
CA GLU A 81 5.83 -12.71 -15.60
C GLU A 81 6.71 -13.13 -14.42
N VAL A 82 7.04 -12.18 -13.54
CA VAL A 82 7.88 -12.41 -12.36
C VAL A 82 7.15 -13.30 -11.35
N LEU A 83 5.91 -12.96 -11.00
CA LEU A 83 5.09 -13.77 -10.08
C LEU A 83 4.87 -15.19 -10.62
N TYR A 84 4.66 -15.33 -11.93
CA TYR A 84 4.48 -16.62 -12.56
C TYR A 84 5.76 -17.46 -12.51
N ALA A 85 6.92 -16.85 -12.74
CA ALA A 85 8.20 -17.56 -12.65
C ALA A 85 8.46 -18.10 -11.23
N GLU A 86 8.23 -17.29 -10.19
CA GLU A 86 8.35 -17.72 -8.79
C GLU A 86 7.33 -18.82 -8.44
N PHE A 87 6.08 -18.63 -8.83
CA PHE A 87 5.03 -19.63 -8.64
C PHE A 87 5.36 -20.95 -9.32
N ARG A 88 5.86 -20.90 -10.57
CA ARG A 88 6.22 -22.08 -11.37
C ARG A 88 7.26 -22.92 -10.64
N GLN A 89 8.30 -22.30 -10.10
CA GLN A 89 9.34 -23.00 -9.33
C GLN A 89 8.75 -23.76 -8.14
N HIS A 90 7.81 -23.14 -7.41
CA HIS A 90 7.14 -23.80 -6.28
C HIS A 90 6.14 -24.88 -6.71
N TRP A 91 5.46 -24.67 -7.84
CA TRP A 91 4.52 -25.63 -8.39
C TRP A 91 5.21 -26.89 -8.92
N ASP A 92 6.37 -26.75 -9.58
CA ASP A 92 7.13 -27.89 -10.09
C ASP A 92 7.63 -28.80 -8.95
N VAL A 93 7.99 -28.23 -7.80
CA VAL A 93 8.33 -28.99 -6.57
C VAL A 93 7.09 -29.64 -5.94
N GLU A 94 5.93 -29.00 -6.01
CA GLU A 94 4.70 -29.56 -5.46
C GLU A 94 4.18 -30.74 -6.29
N GLN A 95 4.38 -30.71 -7.60
CA GLN A 95 4.00 -31.77 -8.53
C GLN A 95 4.73 -33.10 -8.30
N THR A 96 5.91 -33.09 -7.66
CA THR A 96 6.62 -34.34 -7.33
C THR A 96 6.01 -35.08 -6.15
N LYS A 97 5.01 -34.51 -5.47
CA LYS A 97 4.36 -35.10 -4.31
C LYS A 97 3.19 -36.01 -4.72
N PRO A 98 2.87 -37.04 -3.90
CA PRO A 98 1.77 -37.97 -4.20
C PRO A 98 0.38 -37.31 -4.24
N ALA A 99 0.20 -36.16 -3.57
CA ALA A 99 -1.04 -35.38 -3.58
C ALA A 99 -0.70 -33.88 -3.72
N PRO A 100 -0.59 -33.36 -4.96
CA PRO A 100 -0.20 -31.97 -5.19
C PRO A 100 -1.33 -31.02 -4.79
N ALA A 101 -1.00 -30.00 -3.98
CA ALA A 101 -1.97 -29.00 -3.52
C ALA A 101 -1.63 -27.61 -4.04
N LEU A 102 -2.47 -27.06 -4.93
CA LEU A 102 -2.27 -25.74 -5.54
C LEU A 102 -2.17 -24.61 -4.50
N TRP A 103 -3.05 -24.63 -3.49
CA TRP A 103 -3.07 -23.62 -2.44
C TRP A 103 -1.74 -23.55 -1.67
N TYR A 104 -1.04 -24.68 -1.54
CA TYR A 104 0.24 -24.75 -0.85
C TYR A 104 1.36 -24.09 -1.68
N ALA A 105 1.38 -24.30 -3.00
CA ALA A 105 2.31 -23.62 -3.90
C ALA A 105 2.07 -22.09 -3.93
N ILE A 106 0.80 -21.67 -3.95
CA ILE A 106 0.42 -20.24 -3.84
C ILE A 106 0.90 -19.67 -2.51
N TYR A 107 0.59 -20.33 -1.39
CA TYR A 107 1.02 -19.87 -0.06
C TYR A 107 2.54 -19.74 0.02
N ARG A 108 3.30 -20.71 -0.51
CA ARG A 108 4.76 -20.70 -0.49
C ARG A 108 5.35 -19.55 -1.31
N THR A 109 4.72 -19.21 -2.42
CA THR A 109 5.10 -18.07 -3.28
C THR A 109 4.88 -16.74 -2.55
N PHE A 110 3.71 -16.54 -1.93
CA PHE A 110 3.35 -15.25 -1.31
C PHE A 110 3.69 -15.14 0.19
N ARG A 111 4.30 -16.16 0.81
CA ARG A 111 4.50 -16.23 2.27
C ARG A 111 5.17 -14.99 2.86
N GLY A 112 6.17 -14.42 2.20
CA GLY A 112 6.90 -13.25 2.71
C GLY A 112 5.99 -12.03 2.83
N ARG A 113 5.18 -11.79 1.79
CA ARG A 113 4.20 -10.69 1.75
C ARG A 113 3.05 -10.92 2.72
N ILE A 114 2.57 -12.16 2.84
CA ILE A 114 1.53 -12.54 3.81
C ILE A 114 2.03 -12.29 5.24
N TRP A 115 3.23 -12.77 5.59
CA TRP A 115 3.79 -12.59 6.93
C TRP A 115 4.06 -11.13 7.26
N TYR A 116 4.52 -10.34 6.29
CA TYR A 116 4.70 -8.89 6.45
C TYR A 116 3.36 -8.17 6.71
N SER A 117 2.33 -8.44 5.91
CA SER A 117 1.00 -7.85 6.13
C SER A 117 0.38 -8.31 7.45
N PHE A 118 0.54 -9.59 7.80
CA PHE A 118 0.04 -10.16 9.04
C PHE A 118 0.73 -9.54 10.26
N SER A 119 2.05 -9.35 10.24
CA SER A 119 2.77 -8.74 11.35
C SER A 119 2.34 -7.29 11.57
N LEU A 120 2.20 -6.50 10.50
CA LEU A 120 1.67 -5.14 10.58
C LEU A 120 0.24 -5.10 11.14
N TYR A 121 -0.60 -6.05 10.75
CA TYR A 121 -1.97 -6.16 11.26
C TYR A 121 -1.99 -6.47 12.77
N VAL A 122 -1.13 -7.39 13.23
CA VAL A 122 -1.00 -7.72 14.65
C VAL A 122 -0.50 -6.50 15.45
N VAL A 123 0.50 -5.77 14.94
CA VAL A 123 1.00 -4.54 15.57
C VAL A 123 -0.11 -3.49 15.66
N SER A 124 -0.86 -3.28 14.59
CA SER A 124 -2.02 -2.39 14.59
C SER A 124 -3.07 -2.80 15.63
N GLY A 125 -3.37 -4.10 15.72
CA GLY A 125 -4.29 -4.64 16.71
C GLY A 125 -3.81 -4.43 18.15
N ALA A 126 -2.51 -4.61 18.40
CA ALA A 126 -1.92 -4.31 19.71
C ALA A 126 -2.05 -2.82 20.06
N LEU A 127 -1.82 -1.93 19.09
CA LEU A 127 -1.97 -0.48 19.28
C LEU A 127 -3.42 -0.08 19.61
N MET A 128 -4.41 -0.76 19.03
CA MET A 128 -5.83 -0.58 19.39
C MET A 128 -6.12 -0.96 20.85
N LEU A 129 -5.41 -1.95 21.41
CA LEU A 129 -5.52 -2.32 22.84
C LEU A 129 -4.80 -1.33 23.75
N VAL A 130 -3.74 -0.67 23.28
CA VAL A 130 -3.02 0.37 24.03
C VAL A 130 -3.88 1.61 24.25
N GLN A 131 -4.72 1.99 23.27
CA GLN A 131 -5.60 3.16 23.36
C GLN A 131 -6.47 3.21 24.64
N PRO A 132 -7.28 2.19 24.99
CA PRO A 132 -8.09 2.22 26.21
C PRO A 132 -7.25 2.14 27.49
N ILE A 133 -6.08 1.48 27.46
CA ILE A 133 -5.17 1.42 28.62
C ILE A 133 -4.61 2.81 28.93
N LEU A 134 -4.19 3.57 27.91
CA LEU A 134 -3.71 4.93 28.07
C LEU A 134 -4.79 5.85 28.66
N ILE A 135 -6.03 5.77 28.17
CA ILE A 135 -7.15 6.55 28.70
C ILE A 135 -7.41 6.20 30.16
N LYS A 136 -7.43 4.91 30.50
CA LYS A 136 -7.63 4.45 31.89
C LYS A 136 -6.49 4.92 32.80
N SER A 137 -5.25 4.89 32.34
CA SER A 137 -4.09 5.39 33.07
C SER A 137 -4.18 6.89 33.33
N MET A 138 -4.59 7.67 32.33
CA MET A 138 -4.81 9.11 32.47
C MET A 138 -5.94 9.42 33.44
N LEU A 139 -7.05 8.68 33.37
CA LEU A 139 -8.17 8.84 34.31
C LEU A 139 -7.75 8.53 35.75
N GLN A 140 -6.99 7.45 35.96
CA GLN A 140 -6.47 7.09 37.28
C GLN A 140 -5.53 8.17 37.84
N PHE A 141 -4.67 8.75 37.00
CA PHE A 141 -3.79 9.85 37.40
C PHE A 141 -4.59 11.09 37.85
N LEU A 142 -5.66 11.45 37.13
CA LEU A 142 -6.51 12.60 37.49
C LEU A 142 -7.37 12.38 38.74
N GLN A 143 -7.73 11.13 39.05
CA GLN A 143 -8.57 10.78 40.20
C GLN A 143 -7.79 10.56 41.51
N GLN A 144 -6.47 10.69 41.49
CA GLN A 144 -5.61 10.37 42.62
C GLN A 144 -5.50 11.59 43.57
N PRO A 145 -5.96 11.51 44.83
CA PRO A 145 -5.80 12.59 45.80
C PRO A 145 -4.32 12.75 46.20
N ASP A 146 -3.86 13.99 46.41
CA ASP A 146 -2.45 14.42 46.61
C ASP A 146 -1.64 13.71 47.73
N ASP A 147 -2.26 12.79 48.49
CA ASP A 147 -1.76 12.28 49.77
C ASP A 147 -1.46 10.75 49.78
N ARG A 148 -1.36 10.08 48.61
CA ARG A 148 -1.02 8.64 48.53
C ARG A 148 0.06 8.34 47.47
N PRO A 149 0.98 7.40 47.73
CA PRO A 149 2.03 7.02 46.77
C PRO A 149 1.42 6.42 45.49
N ILE A 150 1.94 6.86 44.35
CA ILE A 150 1.37 6.66 43.02
C ILE A 150 1.59 5.20 42.58
N ALA A 151 0.53 4.40 42.55
CA ALA A 151 0.54 3.07 41.92
C ALA A 151 -0.63 2.99 40.92
N THR A 152 -0.37 3.31 39.66
CA THR A 152 -1.33 3.11 38.56
C THR A 152 -1.36 1.63 38.17
N SER A 153 -2.48 1.15 37.61
CA SER A 153 -2.70 -0.27 37.28
C SER A 153 -1.77 -0.87 36.20
N VAL A 154 -0.82 -0.08 35.69
CA VAL A 154 0.26 -0.48 34.76
C VAL A 154 1.61 -0.64 35.49
N GLY A 155 1.64 -0.53 36.83
CA GLY A 155 2.87 -0.68 37.63
C GLY A 155 3.82 0.51 37.53
N ILE A 156 3.40 1.62 36.94
CA ILE A 156 4.21 2.82 36.77
C ILE A 156 4.12 3.65 38.05
N SER A 157 5.20 3.64 38.82
CA SER A 157 5.28 4.33 40.11
C SER A 157 5.69 5.80 40.01
N ASN A 158 6.06 6.31 38.83
CA ASN A 158 6.52 7.69 38.66
C ASN A 158 6.21 8.25 37.26
N GLY A 159 5.78 9.52 37.21
CA GLY A 159 5.39 10.25 35.99
C GLY A 159 6.49 10.53 34.97
N TYR A 160 7.74 10.13 35.24
CA TYR A 160 8.89 10.32 34.34
C TYR A 160 8.85 9.43 33.08
N VAL A 161 8.08 8.35 33.09
CA VAL A 161 7.98 7.43 31.93
C VAL A 161 7.15 8.04 30.79
N LEU A 162 6.39 9.11 31.04
CA LEU A 162 5.64 9.86 30.03
C LEU A 162 6.38 11.11 29.51
N ALA A 163 7.52 11.45 30.11
CA ALA A 163 8.28 12.68 29.82
C ALA A 163 9.60 12.42 29.09
N ALA A 164 9.86 11.18 28.67
CA ALA A 164 11.04 10.78 27.90
C ALA A 164 10.65 10.28 26.50
#